data_AF-A0A653LZK0-F1
#
_entry.id   AF-A0A653LZK0-F1
#
_cell.length_a   1.000
_cell.length_b   1.000
_cell.length_c   1.000
_cell.angle_alpha   90.00
_cell.angle_beta   90.00
_cell.angle_gamma   90.00
#
_symmetry.space_group_name_H-M   'P 1'
#
loop_
_entity.id
_entity.type
_entity.pdbx_description
1 polymer ?
#
loop_
_entity_poly.entity_id
_entity_poly.type
_entity_poly.pdbx_seq_one_letter_code
_entity_poly.pdbx_strand_id
1 'polypeptide(L)'
;MTSVTGAPLTPKAVAGRAWRRTAVIVAVGVVLGAIGGSLFARQDSALETTLAILGIAAGVGGILGTLSMIATTLRRSSDMQAPIDGLSRFGRKTLAQAIASGTPIEPADSDLARRAFDLARLRAAYQPVALGQFLLLSVGIAGPQIPNLFDDNSFMAGFSRIICVALLVVAAAMSPVILRQTRAARRYVQAATEAAARQR
;
A
#
# COMPACT_ATOMS: atom_id res chain seq x y z
N MET A 1 -12.04 9.53 35.58
CA MET A 1 -11.78 10.13 34.25
C MET A 1 -10.27 10.22 34.07
N THR A 2 -9.65 9.24 33.40
CA THR A 2 -8.19 9.20 33.20
C THR A 2 -7.86 9.84 31.86
N SER A 3 -7.24 11.02 31.91
CA SER A 3 -6.63 11.68 30.76
C SER A 3 -5.43 10.87 30.29
N VAL A 4 -5.63 10.06 29.26
CA VAL A 4 -4.52 9.46 28.51
C VAL A 4 -3.89 10.57 27.66
N THR A 5 -2.90 11.26 28.23
CA THR A 5 -1.93 12.10 27.51
C THR A 5 -1.06 11.19 26.64
N GLY A 6 -1.65 10.70 25.54
CA GLY A 6 -0.92 9.98 24.52
C GLY A 6 -0.12 10.99 23.69
N ALA A 7 1.20 11.03 23.89
CA ALA A 7 2.09 11.71 22.97
C ALA A 7 1.73 11.32 21.52
N PRO A 8 1.72 12.26 20.55
CA PRO A 8 1.31 11.98 19.19
C PRO A 8 2.14 10.83 18.63
N LEU A 9 1.49 9.69 18.39
CA LEU A 9 2.15 8.47 17.93
C LEU A 9 2.98 8.79 16.69
N THR A 10 4.25 8.42 16.71
CA THR A 10 5.12 8.63 15.56
C THR A 10 4.51 7.92 14.34
N PRO A 11 4.60 8.50 13.13
CA PRO A 11 3.97 7.93 11.93
C PRO A 11 4.35 6.46 11.67
N LYS A 12 5.54 6.04 12.12
CA LYS A 12 6.03 4.65 12.09
C LYS A 12 5.23 3.70 13.00
N ALA A 13 4.86 4.13 14.19
CA ALA A 13 4.07 3.33 15.13
C ALA A 13 2.63 3.11 14.63
N VAL A 14 2.05 4.12 13.98
CA VAL A 14 0.73 4.04 13.34
C VAL A 14 0.77 3.06 12.16
N ALA A 15 1.78 3.17 11.29
CA ALA A 15 1.97 2.24 10.17
C ALA A 15 2.21 0.79 10.65
N GLY A 16 3.01 0.58 11.69
CA GLY A 16 3.27 -0.75 12.25
C GLY A 16 2.03 -1.39 12.87
N ARG A 17 1.19 -0.60 13.56
CA ARG A 17 -0.08 -1.10 14.12
C ARG A 17 -1.08 -1.44 13.03
N ALA A 18 -1.21 -0.59 12.01
CA ALA A 18 -2.03 -0.86 10.85
C ALA A 18 -1.59 -2.16 10.15
N TRP A 19 -0.29 -2.38 10.00
CA TRP A 19 0.25 -3.59 9.38
C TRP A 19 -0.02 -4.86 10.20
N ARG A 20 0.13 -4.82 11.53
CA ARG A 20 -0.24 -5.95 12.40
C ARG A 20 -1.72 -6.30 12.29
N ARG A 21 -2.61 -5.29 12.27
CA ARG A 21 -4.05 -5.51 12.11
C ARG A 21 -4.36 -6.12 10.75
N THR A 22 -3.78 -5.60 9.67
CA THR A 22 -4.00 -6.16 8.33
C THR A 22 -3.43 -7.57 8.21
N ALA A 23 -2.27 -7.86 8.78
CA ALA A 23 -1.71 -9.21 8.79
C ALA A 23 -2.65 -10.22 9.46
N VAL A 24 -3.26 -9.86 10.60
CA VAL A 24 -4.27 -10.68 11.27
C VAL A 24 -5.51 -10.87 10.39
N ILE A 25 -6.02 -9.80 9.77
CA ILE A 25 -7.21 -9.88 8.89
C ILE A 25 -6.93 -10.75 7.66
N VAL A 26 -5.75 -10.61 7.06
CA VAL A 26 -5.31 -11.44 5.93
C VAL A 26 -5.23 -12.90 6.37
N ALA A 27 -4.62 -13.19 7.52
CA ALA A 27 -4.53 -14.55 8.05
C ALA A 27 -5.91 -15.17 8.28
N VAL A 28 -6.83 -14.43 8.92
CA VAL A 28 -8.22 -14.87 9.12
C VAL A 28 -8.92 -15.10 7.77
N GLY A 29 -8.76 -14.17 6.82
CA GLY A 29 -9.35 -14.29 5.48
C GLY A 29 -8.83 -15.50 4.70
N VAL A 30 -7.52 -15.77 4.76
CA VAL A 30 -6.90 -16.96 4.16
C VAL A 30 -7.45 -18.23 4.79
N VAL A 31 -7.55 -18.29 6.13
CA VAL A 31 -8.11 -19.46 6.83
C VAL A 31 -9.58 -19.68 6.44
N LEU A 32 -10.41 -18.62 6.44
CA LEU A 32 -11.80 -18.72 6.03
C LEU A 32 -11.96 -19.15 4.58
N GLY A 33 -11.14 -18.60 3.67
CA GLY A 33 -11.14 -18.98 2.27
C GLY A 33 -10.65 -20.41 2.05
N ALA A 34 -9.69 -20.90 2.83
CA ALA A 34 -9.23 -22.28 2.78
C ALA A 34 -10.31 -23.26 3.29
N ILE A 35 -10.98 -22.93 4.40
CA ILE A 35 -12.11 -23.71 4.92
C ILE A 35 -13.24 -23.76 3.90
N GLY A 36 -13.68 -22.59 3.40
CA GLY A 36 -14.70 -22.51 2.36
C GLY A 36 -14.31 -23.29 1.11
N GLY A 37 -13.08 -23.09 0.62
CA GLY A 37 -12.54 -23.82 -0.52
C GLY A 37 -12.58 -25.33 -0.31
N SER A 38 -12.21 -25.83 0.87
CA SER A 38 -12.23 -27.27 1.16
C SER A 38 -13.63 -27.89 1.16
N LEU A 39 -14.66 -27.09 1.43
CA LEU A 39 -16.05 -27.53 1.43
C LEU A 39 -16.66 -27.54 0.01
N PHE A 40 -16.24 -26.61 -0.86
CA PHE A 40 -16.88 -26.38 -2.17
C PHE A 40 -16.04 -26.82 -3.37
N ALA A 41 -14.71 -26.90 -3.24
CA ALA A 41 -13.83 -27.40 -4.30
C ALA A 41 -13.80 -28.93 -4.24
N ARG A 42 -14.77 -29.59 -4.87
CA ARG A 42 -14.62 -30.99 -5.25
C ARG A 42 -14.38 -31.04 -6.75
N GLN A 43 -13.15 -31.37 -7.14
CA GLN A 43 -12.78 -31.62 -8.52
C GLN A 43 -12.22 -33.04 -8.67
N ASP A 44 -12.10 -33.48 -9.92
CA ASP A 44 -11.73 -34.86 -10.27
C ASP A 44 -10.29 -35.18 -9.87
N SER A 45 -9.43 -34.17 -9.71
CA SER A 45 -8.05 -34.33 -9.24
C SER A 45 -7.74 -33.61 -7.91
N ALA A 46 -6.81 -34.20 -7.15
CA ALA A 46 -6.28 -33.60 -5.92
C ALA A 46 -5.51 -32.30 -6.19
N LEU A 47 -4.88 -32.17 -7.37
CA LEU A 47 -4.14 -30.99 -7.77
C LEU A 47 -5.08 -29.81 -8.01
N GLU A 48 -6.14 -30.00 -8.80
CA GLU A 48 -7.06 -28.89 -9.08
C GLU A 48 -7.85 -28.50 -7.83
N THR A 49 -8.23 -29.47 -6.99
CA THR A 49 -8.83 -29.20 -5.68
C THR A 49 -7.91 -28.33 -4.82
N THR A 50 -6.61 -28.63 -4.78
CA THR A 50 -5.63 -27.83 -4.03
C THR A 50 -5.48 -26.42 -4.60
N LEU A 51 -5.41 -26.28 -5.93
CA LEU A 51 -5.33 -24.99 -6.61
C LEU A 51 -6.59 -24.14 -6.39
N ALA A 52 -7.77 -24.75 -6.38
CA ALA A 52 -9.03 -24.09 -6.11
C ALA A 52 -9.09 -23.58 -4.66
N ILE A 53 -8.70 -24.40 -3.68
CA ILE A 53 -8.61 -23.98 -2.27
C ILE A 53 -7.63 -22.81 -2.12
N LEU A 54 -6.45 -22.91 -2.73
CA LEU A 54 -5.43 -21.87 -2.69
C LEU A 54 -5.93 -20.57 -3.34
N GLY A 55 -6.59 -20.66 -4.49
CA GLY A 55 -7.14 -19.52 -5.20
C GLY A 55 -8.22 -18.79 -4.41
N ILE A 56 -9.13 -19.54 -3.78
CA ILE A 56 -10.19 -18.98 -2.91
C ILE A 56 -9.57 -18.35 -1.66
N ALA A 57 -8.61 -19.02 -1.01
CA ALA A 57 -7.91 -18.50 0.15
C ALA A 57 -7.16 -17.19 -0.15
N ALA A 58 -6.44 -17.15 -1.27
CA ALA A 58 -5.75 -15.95 -1.75
C ALA A 58 -6.73 -14.83 -2.12
N GLY A 59 -7.84 -15.17 -2.77
CA GLY A 59 -8.90 -14.24 -3.14
C GLY A 59 -9.52 -13.55 -1.91
N VAL A 60 -10.02 -14.35 -0.98
CA VAL A 60 -10.66 -13.87 0.26
C VAL A 60 -9.67 -13.09 1.13
N GLY A 61 -8.48 -13.64 1.36
CA GLY A 61 -7.42 -12.98 2.14
C GLY A 61 -6.99 -11.64 1.54
N GLY A 62 -6.79 -11.59 0.22
CA GLY A 62 -6.40 -10.38 -0.50
C GLY A 62 -7.47 -9.29 -0.46
N ILE A 63 -8.73 -9.64 -0.70
CA ILE A 63 -9.86 -8.69 -0.66
C ILE A 63 -10.08 -8.16 0.75
N LEU A 64 -10.18 -9.03 1.77
CA LEU A 64 -10.37 -8.60 3.15
C LEU A 64 -9.19 -7.76 3.66
N GLY A 65 -7.97 -8.14 3.30
CA GLY A 65 -6.78 -7.35 3.57
C GLY A 65 -6.85 -5.95 2.97
N THR A 66 -7.27 -5.84 1.70
CA THR A 66 -7.45 -4.56 1.00
C THR A 66 -8.52 -3.71 1.67
N LEU A 67 -9.70 -4.28 1.95
CA LEU A 67 -10.81 -3.58 2.61
C LEU A 67 -10.41 -3.05 3.99
N SER A 68 -9.60 -3.81 4.74
CA SER A 68 -9.08 -3.36 6.03
C SER A 68 -8.21 -2.10 5.93
N MET A 69 -7.46 -1.96 4.83
CA MET A 69 -6.59 -0.81 4.59
C MET A 69 -7.36 0.39 4.05
N ILE A 70 -8.43 0.19 3.26
CA ILE A 70 -9.27 1.26 2.69
C ILE A 70 -9.79 2.21 3.77
N ALA A 71 -10.25 1.70 4.91
CA ALA A 71 -10.73 2.53 6.01
C ALA A 71 -9.64 3.47 6.57
N THR A 72 -8.38 3.01 6.55
CA THR A 72 -7.21 3.77 7.00
C THR A 72 -6.81 4.81 5.96
N THR A 73 -6.89 4.45 4.67
CA THR A 73 -6.59 5.32 3.53
C THR A 73 -7.61 6.44 3.40
N LEU A 74 -8.90 6.15 3.48
CA LEU A 74 -9.98 7.16 3.36
C LEU A 74 -9.91 8.22 4.47
N ARG A 75 -9.69 7.81 5.73
CA ARG A 75 -9.58 8.73 6.87
C ARG A 75 -8.37 9.66 6.83
N ARG A 76 -7.36 9.35 6.00
CA ARG A 76 -6.08 10.08 5.96
C ARG A 76 -5.80 10.71 4.60
N SER A 77 -6.69 10.53 3.62
CA SER A 77 -6.59 11.17 2.30
C SER A 77 -6.64 12.70 2.42
N SER A 78 -7.48 13.22 3.32
CA SER A 78 -7.55 14.65 3.64
C SER A 78 -6.21 15.20 4.15
N ASP A 79 -5.52 14.47 5.03
CA ASP A 79 -4.23 14.88 5.58
C ASP A 79 -3.15 14.98 4.49
N MET A 80 -3.22 14.12 3.47
CA MET A 80 -2.32 14.18 2.31
C MET A 80 -2.61 15.34 1.35
N GLN A 81 -3.84 15.85 1.35
CA GLN A 81 -4.25 16.99 0.52
C GLN A 81 -3.96 18.34 1.18
N ALA A 82 -3.99 18.43 2.51
CA ALA A 82 -3.76 19.68 3.22
C ALA A 82 -2.45 20.41 2.85
N PRO A 83 -1.28 19.75 2.68
CA PRO A 83 -0.03 20.44 2.31
C PRO A 83 0.00 20.97 0.88
N ILE A 84 -0.85 20.45 -0.01
CA ILE A 84 -0.91 20.83 -1.42
C ILE A 84 -2.09 21.74 -1.75
N ASP A 85 -3.00 21.93 -0.79
CA ASP A 85 -4.19 22.74 -0.96
C ASP A 85 -3.83 24.23 -1.09
N GLY A 86 -4.54 24.92 -1.98
CA GLY A 86 -4.26 26.31 -2.33
C GLY A 86 -2.93 26.58 -3.07
N LEU A 87 -2.08 25.57 -3.32
CA LEU A 87 -0.83 25.76 -4.09
C LEU A 87 -1.11 25.86 -5.60
N SER A 88 -0.40 26.77 -6.27
CA SER A 88 -0.38 26.85 -7.73
C SER A 88 0.21 25.58 -8.35
N ARG A 89 -0.02 25.35 -9.65
CA ARG A 89 0.57 24.21 -10.39
C ARG A 89 2.10 24.20 -10.28
N PHE A 90 2.72 25.39 -10.30
CA PHE A 90 4.16 25.54 -10.09
C PHE A 90 4.57 25.15 -8.68
N GLY A 91 3.89 25.66 -7.65
CA GLY A 91 4.17 25.32 -6.25
C GLY A 91 4.09 23.81 -5.98
N ARG A 92 3.07 23.14 -6.52
CA ARG A 92 2.93 21.67 -6.43
C ARG A 92 4.09 20.92 -7.11
N LYS A 93 4.54 21.39 -8.28
CA LYS A 93 5.66 20.79 -9.01
C LYS A 93 6.96 20.97 -8.24
N THR A 94 7.23 22.16 -7.72
CA THR A 94 8.42 22.45 -6.90
C THR A 94 8.46 21.58 -5.65
N LEU A 95 7.33 21.44 -4.95
CA LEU A 95 7.20 20.55 -3.79
C LEU A 95 7.52 19.10 -4.16
N ALA A 96 6.90 18.58 -5.24
CA ALA A 96 7.10 17.22 -5.68
C ALA A 96 8.55 16.95 -6.11
N GLN A 97 9.16 17.92 -6.80
CA GLN A 97 10.54 17.84 -7.26
C GLN A 97 11.52 17.85 -6.09
N ALA A 98 11.35 18.75 -5.12
CA ALA A 98 12.21 18.84 -3.94
C ALA A 98 12.17 17.55 -3.10
N ILE A 99 10.98 16.97 -2.90
CA ILE A 99 10.83 15.69 -2.20
C ILE A 99 11.48 14.55 -2.99
N ALA A 100 11.36 14.56 -4.32
CA ALA A 100 11.95 13.53 -5.17
C ALA A 100 13.49 13.61 -5.24
N SER A 101 14.05 14.82 -5.28
CA SER A 101 15.50 15.04 -5.23
C SER A 101 16.08 14.87 -3.83
N GLY A 102 15.24 14.92 -2.79
CA GLY A 102 15.68 14.88 -1.40
C GLY A 102 16.40 16.16 -0.95
N THR A 103 16.29 17.24 -1.73
CA THR A 103 16.93 18.53 -1.44
C THR A 103 15.93 19.44 -0.72
N PRO A 104 16.19 19.84 0.53
CA PRO A 104 15.34 20.77 1.26
C PRO A 104 15.14 22.09 0.50
N ILE A 105 13.96 22.67 0.64
CA ILE A 105 13.64 23.96 0.01
C ILE A 105 14.21 25.07 0.88
N GLU A 106 14.98 25.96 0.27
CA GLU A 106 15.47 27.18 0.91
C GLU A 106 14.57 28.38 0.55
N PRO A 107 14.33 29.33 1.47
CA PRO A 107 14.69 29.30 2.89
C PRO A 107 13.90 28.24 3.70
N ALA A 108 14.53 27.64 4.72
CA ALA A 108 13.92 26.54 5.48
C ALA A 108 12.73 26.97 6.36
N ASP A 109 12.64 28.26 6.67
CA ASP A 109 11.53 28.90 7.38
C ASP A 109 10.34 29.24 6.48
N SER A 110 10.49 29.14 5.16
CA SER A 110 9.42 29.40 4.19
C SER A 110 8.21 28.46 4.38
N ASP A 111 7.01 28.97 4.12
CA ASP A 111 5.77 28.17 4.17
C ASP A 111 5.85 26.96 3.23
N LEU A 112 6.52 27.11 2.09
CA LEU A 112 6.69 26.07 1.10
C LEU A 112 7.62 24.94 1.60
N ALA A 113 8.69 25.26 2.34
CA ALA A 113 9.55 24.28 3.00
C ALA A 113 8.82 23.48 4.09
N ARG A 114 7.98 24.15 4.90
CA ARG A 114 7.15 23.50 5.93
C ARG A 114 6.15 22.52 5.32
N ARG A 115 5.40 22.96 4.29
CA ARG A 115 4.47 22.09 3.55
C ARG A 115 5.17 20.90 2.90
N ALA A 116 6.37 21.11 2.35
CA ALA A 116 7.15 20.02 1.75
C ALA A 116 7.59 18.99 2.79
N PHE A 117 7.99 19.45 3.98
CA PHE A 117 8.33 18.58 5.10
C PHE A 117 7.15 17.75 5.58
N ASP A 118 6.00 18.37 5.79
CA ASP A 118 4.77 17.68 6.22
C ASP A 118 4.33 16.65 5.18
N LEU A 119 4.32 17.03 3.90
CA LEU A 119 3.99 16.11 2.82
C LEU A 119 4.97 14.94 2.72
N ALA A 120 6.29 15.18 2.86
CA ALA A 120 7.30 14.13 2.83
C ALA A 120 7.12 13.17 4.01
N ARG A 121 6.82 13.69 5.21
CA ARG A 121 6.57 12.89 6.41
C ARG A 121 5.34 12.01 6.26
N LEU A 122 4.26 12.55 5.69
CA LEU A 122 3.04 11.80 5.37
C LEU A 122 3.33 10.72 4.32
N ARG A 123 3.98 11.06 3.20
CA ARG A 123 4.34 10.10 2.14
C ARG A 123 5.20 8.95 2.68
N ALA A 124 6.20 9.24 3.49
CA ALA A 124 7.08 8.23 4.10
C ALA A 124 6.33 7.22 4.99
N ALA A 125 5.18 7.60 5.55
CA ALA A 125 4.34 6.76 6.40
C ALA A 125 3.25 6.02 5.61
N TYR A 126 2.60 6.68 4.63
CA TYR A 126 1.43 6.16 3.94
C TYR A 126 1.74 5.41 2.64
N GLN A 127 2.82 5.75 1.92
CA GLN A 127 3.17 5.05 0.68
C GLN A 127 3.37 3.53 0.86
N PRO A 128 3.99 3.04 1.96
CA PRO A 128 4.06 1.59 2.21
C PRO A 128 2.69 0.95 2.42
N VAL A 129 1.75 1.67 3.04
CA VAL A 129 0.37 1.18 3.25
C VAL A 129 -0.37 1.11 1.93
N ALA A 130 -0.25 2.12 1.08
CA ALA A 130 -0.83 2.11 -0.27
C ALA A 130 -0.26 0.98 -1.14
N LEU A 131 1.04 0.70 -1.04
CA LEU A 131 1.67 -0.45 -1.70
C LEU A 131 1.10 -1.77 -1.18
N GLY A 132 0.98 -1.91 0.14
CA GLY A 132 0.36 -3.08 0.75
C GLY A 132 -1.07 -3.30 0.28
N GLN A 133 -1.89 -2.25 0.25
CA GLN A 133 -3.26 -2.28 -0.25
C GLN A 133 -3.31 -2.69 -1.73
N PHE A 134 -2.42 -2.14 -2.57
CA PHE A 134 -2.34 -2.49 -3.99
C PHE A 134 -1.97 -3.97 -4.19
N LEU A 135 -0.94 -4.47 -3.49
CA LEU A 135 -0.50 -5.86 -3.60
C LEU A 135 -1.57 -6.84 -3.11
N LEU A 136 -2.23 -6.52 -1.99
CA LEU A 136 -3.32 -7.33 -1.46
C LEU A 136 -4.49 -7.39 -2.44
N LEU A 137 -4.81 -6.28 -3.10
CA LEU A 137 -5.84 -6.24 -4.13
C LEU A 137 -5.45 -7.09 -5.34
N SER A 138 -4.20 -6.97 -5.81
CA SER A 138 -3.69 -7.80 -6.91
C SER A 138 -3.78 -9.29 -6.58
N VAL A 139 -3.39 -9.69 -5.37
CA VAL A 139 -3.52 -11.09 -4.91
C VAL A 139 -4.99 -11.49 -4.81
N GLY A 140 -5.86 -10.61 -4.31
CA GLY A 140 -7.30 -10.86 -4.22
C GLY A 140 -7.97 -11.10 -5.58
N ILE A 141 -7.54 -10.38 -6.62
CA ILE A 141 -8.03 -10.53 -8.00
C ILE A 141 -7.42 -11.76 -8.67
N ALA A 142 -6.11 -11.99 -8.48
CA ALA A 142 -5.40 -13.11 -9.10
C ALA A 142 -5.77 -14.46 -8.47
N GLY A 143 -6.10 -14.50 -7.18
CA GLY A 143 -6.40 -15.73 -6.43
C GLY A 143 -7.44 -16.62 -7.14
N PRO A 144 -8.65 -16.13 -7.42
CA PRO A 144 -9.67 -16.90 -8.12
C PRO A 144 -9.27 -17.36 -9.54
N GLN A 145 -8.25 -16.76 -10.14
CA GLN A 145 -7.75 -17.12 -11.47
C GLN A 145 -6.77 -18.30 -11.44
N ILE A 146 -6.16 -18.60 -10.29
CA ILE A 146 -5.16 -19.66 -10.11
C ILE A 146 -5.64 -21.04 -10.61
N PRO A 147 -6.81 -21.56 -10.19
CA PRO A 147 -7.27 -22.86 -10.69
C PRO A 147 -7.49 -22.87 -12.21
N ASN A 148 -7.89 -21.73 -12.80
CA ASN A 148 -8.15 -21.62 -14.23
C ASN A 148 -6.86 -21.58 -15.09
N LEU A 149 -5.66 -21.46 -14.50
CA LEU A 149 -4.40 -21.36 -15.27
C LEU A 149 -4.08 -22.64 -16.06
N PHE A 150 -4.60 -23.78 -15.60
CA PHE A 150 -4.36 -25.11 -16.13
C PHE A 150 -5.64 -25.77 -16.67
N ASP A 151 -6.71 -24.99 -16.81
CA ASP A 151 -7.99 -25.48 -17.34
C ASP A 151 -7.81 -25.97 -18.80
N ASP A 152 -8.46 -27.09 -19.13
CA ASP A 152 -8.47 -27.66 -20.48
C ASP A 152 -9.15 -26.72 -21.49
N ASN A 153 -10.02 -25.83 -21.01
CA ASN A 153 -10.58 -24.75 -21.80
C ASN A 153 -9.52 -23.68 -22.10
N SER A 154 -8.95 -23.78 -23.30
CA SER A 154 -7.91 -22.88 -23.82
C SER A 154 -8.26 -21.39 -23.72
N PHE A 155 -9.53 -21.02 -23.83
CA PHE A 155 -9.97 -19.63 -23.67
C PHE A 155 -9.87 -19.18 -22.20
N MET A 156 -10.39 -19.97 -21.26
CA MET A 156 -10.35 -19.64 -19.83
C MET A 156 -8.93 -19.64 -19.28
N ALA A 157 -8.11 -20.62 -19.68
CA ALA A 157 -6.70 -20.65 -19.35
C ALA A 157 -5.93 -19.45 -19.94
N GLY A 158 -6.20 -19.09 -21.20
CA GLY A 158 -5.62 -17.91 -21.82
C GLY A 158 -5.98 -16.62 -21.10
N PHE A 159 -7.25 -16.41 -20.79
CA PHE A 159 -7.75 -15.22 -20.09
C PHE A 159 -7.16 -15.09 -18.68
N SER A 160 -7.16 -16.18 -17.90
CA SER A 160 -6.56 -16.22 -16.56
C SER A 160 -5.07 -15.88 -16.60
N ARG A 161 -4.31 -16.46 -17.53
CA ARG A 161 -2.88 -16.16 -17.71
C ARG A 161 -2.65 -14.70 -18.03
N ILE A 162 -3.44 -14.12 -18.93
CA ILE A 162 -3.34 -12.69 -19.28
C ILE A 162 -3.57 -11.82 -18.04
N ILE A 163 -4.60 -12.08 -17.24
CA ILE A 163 -4.87 -11.32 -16.01
C ILE A 163 -3.71 -11.46 -15.02
N CYS A 164 -3.27 -12.68 -14.74
CA CYS A 164 -2.20 -12.94 -13.78
C CYS A 164 -0.88 -12.28 -14.21
N VAL A 165 -0.52 -12.40 -15.50
CA VAL A 165 0.69 -11.75 -16.06
C VAL A 165 0.55 -10.24 -16.01
N ALA A 166 -0.59 -9.68 -16.39
CA ALA A 166 -0.82 -8.24 -16.34
C ALA A 166 -0.69 -7.70 -14.90
N LEU A 167 -1.31 -8.36 -13.92
CA LEU A 167 -1.20 -7.99 -12.50
C LEU A 167 0.23 -8.10 -11.99
N LEU A 168 0.95 -9.16 -12.35
CA LEU A 168 2.36 -9.34 -12.01
C LEU A 168 3.23 -8.22 -12.60
N VAL A 169 3.05 -7.90 -13.88
CA VAL A 169 3.80 -6.84 -14.57
C VAL A 169 3.54 -5.49 -13.90
N VAL A 170 2.27 -5.15 -13.65
CA VAL A 170 1.91 -3.89 -12.98
C VAL A 170 2.50 -3.85 -11.56
N ALA A 171 2.43 -4.94 -10.80
CA ALA A 171 3.00 -5.01 -9.46
C ALA A 171 4.52 -4.89 -9.46
N ALA A 172 5.20 -5.57 -10.38
CA ALA A 172 6.65 -5.51 -10.55
C ALA A 172 7.12 -4.12 -10.99
N ALA A 173 6.35 -3.41 -11.82
CA ALA A 173 6.67 -2.05 -12.25
C ALA A 173 6.39 -1.01 -11.16
N MET A 174 5.27 -1.12 -10.45
CA MET A 174 4.85 -0.12 -9.46
C MET A 174 5.58 -0.23 -8.12
N SER A 175 5.91 -1.45 -7.69
CA SER A 175 6.63 -1.69 -6.42
C SER A 175 7.94 -0.89 -6.29
N PRO A 176 8.90 -0.95 -7.25
CA PRO A 176 10.15 -0.20 -7.14
C PRO A 176 9.90 1.31 -7.19
N VAL A 177 8.91 1.78 -7.95
CA VAL A 177 8.55 3.21 -8.01
C VAL A 177 8.09 3.70 -6.63
N ILE A 178 7.16 3.00 -5.99
CA ILE A 178 6.63 3.40 -4.68
C ILE A 178 7.70 3.28 -3.58
N LEU A 179 8.56 2.26 -3.64
CA LEU A 179 9.69 2.11 -2.73
C LEU A 179 10.72 3.24 -2.90
N ARG A 180 11.04 3.61 -4.14
CA ARG A 180 11.93 4.75 -4.44
C ARG A 180 11.35 6.05 -3.91
N GLN A 181 10.06 6.32 -4.14
CA GLN A 181 9.39 7.51 -3.61
C GLN A 181 9.39 7.54 -2.08
N THR A 182 9.17 6.40 -1.44
CA THR A 182 9.21 6.30 0.04
C THR A 182 10.61 6.60 0.57
N ARG A 183 11.66 6.09 -0.09
CA ARG A 183 13.06 6.36 0.27
C ARG A 183 13.41 7.83 0.07
N ALA A 184 13.00 8.43 -1.05
CA ALA A 184 13.21 9.85 -1.33
C ALA A 184 12.54 10.73 -0.27
N ALA A 185 11.28 10.44 0.07
CA ALA A 185 10.55 11.15 1.12
C ALA A 185 11.23 11.04 2.50
N ARG A 186 11.76 9.86 2.85
CA ARG A 186 12.54 9.68 4.09
C ARG A 186 13.84 10.49 4.09
N ARG A 187 14.56 10.49 2.97
CA ARG A 187 15.79 11.28 2.79
C ARG A 187 15.52 12.78 2.90
N TYR A 188 14.43 13.26 2.29
CA TYR A 188 14.01 14.65 2.41
C TYR A 188 13.75 15.04 3.87
N VAL A 189 13.00 14.21 4.61
CA VAL A 189 12.73 14.46 6.04
C VAL A 189 14.03 14.56 6.85
N GLN A 190 14.99 13.66 6.59
CA GLN A 190 16.30 13.68 7.26
C GLN A 190 17.08 14.96 6.92
N ALA A 191 17.21 15.28 5.64
CA ALA A 191 17.95 16.46 5.18
C ALA A 191 17.31 17.77 5.70
N ALA A 192 15.98 17.86 5.72
CA ALA A 192 15.27 19.01 6.25
C ALA A 192 15.45 19.16 7.77
N THR A 193 15.47 18.06 8.53
CA THR A 193 15.76 18.12 9.97
C THR A 193 17.19 18.58 10.26
N GLU A 194 18.16 18.14 9.46
CA GLU A 194 19.57 18.55 9.59
C GLU A 194 19.78 20.01 9.18
N ALA A 195 19.09 20.48 8.14
CA ALA A 195 19.14 21.88 7.72
C ALA A 195 18.56 22.81 8.81
N ALA A 196 17.42 22.44 9.40
CA ALA A 196 16.80 23.19 10.49
C ALA A 196 17.66 23.22 11.76
N ALA A 197 18.42 22.14 12.04
CA ALA A 197 19.33 22.08 13.18
C ALA A 197 20.57 22.98 13.01
N ARG A 198 21.05 23.18 11.78
CA ARG A 198 22.20 24.05 11.47
C ARG A 198 21.89 25.55 11.53
N GLN A 199 20.61 25.91 11.50
CA GLN A 199 20.15 27.30 11.55
C GLN A 199 19.76 27.77 12.96
N ARG A 200 19.77 26.86 13.95
CA ARG A 200 19.61 27.18 15.38
C ARG A 200 20.97 27.38 16.03
#